data_AF-A0A424YY79-F1
#
_entry.id   AF-A0A424YY79-F1
#
_cell.length_a   1.000
_cell.length_b   1.000
_cell.length_c   1.000
_cell.angle_alpha   90.00
_cell.angle_beta   90.00
_cell.angle_gamma   90.00
#
_symmetry.space_group_name_H-M   'P 1'
#
loop_
_entity.id
_entity.type
_entity.pdbx_description
1 polymer ?
#
loop_
_entity_poly.entity_id
_entity_poly.type
_entity_poly.pdbx_seq_one_letter_code
_entity_poly.pdbx_strand_id
1 'polypeptide(L)'
;MIENKNNNGSNSASITGSITNSGLGTLDLMNNASITGNISNTGDGNLMLNNTATISGGITNSGSGTLMLNNSGSIGTNDSGYNISNEGDGSVNITSWTIRTDDTTKSLQTLTVGGRSANSVMVENLIVDQSNLNMDELNDINNLVSGVSLNNIKKINTNGSGEMILSYDALSGKISTL
;
A
#
# COMPACT_ATOMS: atom_id res chain seq x y z
N MET A 1 -0.98 19.76 -5.56
CA MET A 1 -1.90 18.91 -4.78
C MET A 1 -3.04 18.49 -5.69
N ILE A 2 -3.42 17.21 -5.64
CA ILE A 2 -4.62 16.65 -6.27
C ILE A 2 -5.48 16.07 -5.16
N GLU A 3 -6.75 16.44 -5.17
CA GLU A 3 -7.73 15.96 -4.21
C GLU A 3 -8.90 15.32 -4.97
N ASN A 4 -9.03 14.00 -4.87
CA ASN A 4 -10.15 13.25 -5.42
C ASN A 4 -11.14 12.95 -4.28
N LYS A 5 -12.17 13.79 -4.15
CA LYS A 5 -13.19 13.64 -3.11
C LYS A 5 -14.59 13.72 -3.71
N ASN A 6 -15.51 13.00 -3.09
CA ASN A 6 -16.93 13.16 -3.34
C ASN A 6 -17.48 14.28 -2.45
N ASN A 7 -17.83 15.41 -3.06
CA ASN A 7 -18.27 16.60 -2.32
C ASN A 7 -19.79 16.64 -2.05
N ASN A 8 -20.58 15.64 -2.46
CA ASN A 8 -22.04 15.71 -2.32
C ASN A 8 -22.78 14.35 -2.27
N GLY A 9 -22.17 13.29 -1.73
CA GLY A 9 -22.84 12.00 -1.50
C GLY A 9 -23.18 11.17 -2.76
N SER A 10 -22.76 11.61 -3.96
CA SER A 10 -22.89 10.82 -5.20
C SER A 10 -21.66 9.96 -5.43
N ASN A 11 -21.80 8.63 -5.40
CA ASN A 11 -20.73 7.62 -5.54
C ASN A 11 -19.98 7.62 -6.89
N SER A 12 -19.98 8.72 -7.66
CA SER A 12 -19.45 8.78 -9.03
C SER A 12 -18.18 9.61 -9.18
N ALA A 13 -17.71 10.30 -8.14
CA ALA A 13 -16.44 11.04 -8.22
C ALA A 13 -15.31 10.06 -8.57
N SER A 14 -14.72 10.26 -9.74
CA SER A 14 -13.65 9.41 -10.23
C SER A 14 -12.67 10.20 -11.08
N ILE A 15 -11.39 9.86 -10.93
CA ILE A 15 -10.37 10.21 -11.92
C ILE A 15 -10.24 9.01 -12.83
N THR A 16 -10.59 9.20 -14.10
CA THR A 16 -10.38 8.19 -15.12
C THR A 16 -8.97 8.33 -15.70
N GLY A 17 -8.22 7.23 -15.69
CA GLY A 17 -6.83 7.21 -16.15
C GLY A 17 -5.81 7.36 -15.03
N SER A 18 -4.55 7.41 -15.44
CA SER A 18 -3.39 7.38 -14.56
C SER A 18 -2.99 8.78 -14.08
N ILE A 19 -2.39 8.85 -12.90
CA ILE A 19 -1.80 10.08 -12.35
C ILE A 19 -0.28 9.90 -12.35
N THR A 20 0.44 10.87 -12.92
CA THR A 20 1.90 10.82 -13.01
C THR A 20 2.52 12.10 -12.45
N ASN A 21 3.50 11.96 -11.55
CA ASN A 21 4.45 13.03 -11.23
C ASN A 21 5.74 12.83 -12.03
N SER A 22 6.01 13.72 -12.98
CA SER A 22 7.21 13.70 -13.82
C SER A 22 8.14 14.87 -13.56
N GLY A 23 7.77 15.77 -12.65
CA GLY A 23 8.54 16.97 -12.32
C GLY A 23 9.51 16.77 -11.16
N LEU A 24 10.15 17.86 -10.77
CA LEU A 24 11.05 17.95 -9.61
C LEU A 24 10.30 18.28 -8.30
N GLY A 25 9.02 18.66 -8.40
CA GLY A 25 8.20 19.08 -7.27
C GLY A 25 7.47 17.93 -6.58
N THR A 26 6.88 18.23 -5.42
CA THR A 26 6.07 17.26 -4.67
C THR A 26 4.63 17.23 -5.20
N LEU A 27 4.15 16.06 -5.59
CA LEU A 27 2.74 15.78 -5.78
C LEU A 27 2.13 15.24 -4.49
N ASP A 28 1.31 16.04 -3.83
CA ASP A 28 0.43 15.60 -2.76
C ASP A 28 -0.90 15.11 -3.37
N LEU A 29 -1.23 13.83 -3.18
CA LEU A 29 -2.40 13.16 -3.72
C LEU A 29 -3.27 12.60 -2.58
N MET A 30 -4.45 13.18 -2.41
CA MET A 30 -5.48 12.69 -1.51
C MET A 30 -6.60 12.00 -2.29
N ASN A 31 -6.70 10.68 -2.18
CA ASN A 31 -7.77 9.90 -2.80
C ASN A 31 -8.79 9.44 -1.77
N ASN A 32 -10.00 9.97 -1.87
CA ASN A 32 -11.19 9.55 -1.11
C ASN A 32 -12.36 9.18 -2.05
N ALA A 33 -12.07 8.90 -3.32
CA ALA A 33 -13.02 8.40 -4.30
C ALA A 33 -12.35 7.36 -5.23
N SER A 34 -12.81 7.19 -6.47
CA SER A 34 -12.22 6.19 -7.38
C SER A 34 -11.13 6.76 -8.29
N ILE A 35 -10.02 6.05 -8.45
CA ILE A 35 -9.04 6.26 -9.51
C ILE A 35 -8.96 4.95 -10.32
N THR A 36 -9.17 5.02 -11.62
CA THR A 36 -9.18 3.81 -12.46
C THR A 36 -7.81 3.42 -13.01
N GLY A 37 -6.86 4.35 -13.06
CA GLY A 37 -5.52 4.10 -13.58
C GLY A 37 -4.45 3.86 -12.51
N ASN A 38 -3.21 3.78 -12.99
CA ASN A 38 -2.02 3.64 -12.17
C ASN A 38 -1.61 4.99 -11.57
N ILE A 39 -0.87 4.93 -10.46
CA ILE A 39 -0.17 6.09 -9.90
C ILE A 39 1.32 5.93 -10.20
N SER A 40 1.97 6.96 -10.70
CA SER A 40 3.37 6.87 -11.10
C SER A 40 4.18 8.09 -10.69
N ASN A 41 5.41 7.85 -10.24
CA ASN A 41 6.44 8.88 -10.10
C ASN A 41 7.58 8.53 -11.06
N THR A 42 7.80 9.37 -12.05
CA THR A 42 8.83 9.20 -13.10
C THR A 42 9.91 10.28 -13.02
N GLY A 43 9.66 11.36 -12.27
CA GLY A 43 10.60 12.46 -12.09
C GLY A 43 11.40 12.37 -10.78
N ASP A 44 12.19 13.40 -10.52
CA ASP A 44 13.01 13.51 -9.30
C ASP A 44 12.23 14.07 -8.11
N GLY A 45 11.00 14.55 -8.36
CA GLY A 45 10.09 15.04 -7.34
C GLY A 45 9.45 13.93 -6.51
N ASN A 46 8.87 14.31 -5.38
CA ASN A 46 8.26 13.37 -4.43
C ASN A 46 6.78 13.15 -4.73
N LEU A 47 6.26 12.00 -4.33
CA LEU A 47 4.83 11.70 -4.35
C LEU A 47 4.36 11.31 -2.95
N MET A 48 3.44 12.10 -2.40
CA MET A 48 2.76 11.78 -1.14
C MET A 48 1.37 11.30 -1.47
N LEU A 49 1.03 10.06 -1.09
CA LEU A 49 -0.29 9.47 -1.32
C LEU A 49 -0.98 9.20 0.02
N ASN A 50 -2.21 9.69 0.14
CA ASN A 50 -3.15 9.26 1.14
C ASN A 50 -4.40 8.68 0.43
N ASN A 51 -4.56 7.36 0.49
CA ASN A 51 -5.69 6.65 -0.10
C ASN A 51 -6.60 6.06 0.97
N THR A 52 -7.86 6.50 0.98
CA THR A 52 -8.94 5.95 1.82
C THR A 52 -10.02 5.24 1.00
N ALA A 53 -9.89 5.24 -0.33
CA ALA A 53 -10.88 4.71 -1.26
C ALA A 53 -10.23 3.75 -2.28
N THR A 54 -10.66 3.74 -3.55
CA THR A 54 -10.20 2.75 -4.52
C THR A 54 -9.24 3.34 -5.54
N ILE A 55 -8.11 2.68 -5.73
CA ILE A 55 -7.21 2.85 -6.88
C ILE A 55 -7.18 1.48 -7.58
N SER A 56 -7.61 1.43 -8.84
CA SER A 56 -7.73 0.14 -9.54
C SER A 56 -6.39 -0.36 -10.08
N GLY A 57 -5.45 0.55 -10.34
CA GLY A 57 -4.08 0.21 -10.72
C GLY A 57 -3.13 0.09 -9.53
N GLY A 58 -1.85 -0.14 -9.85
CA GLY A 58 -0.75 -0.13 -8.88
C GLY A 58 -0.04 1.22 -8.82
N ILE A 59 0.95 1.28 -7.92
CA ILE A 59 1.83 2.44 -7.72
C ILE A 59 3.22 2.09 -8.26
N THR A 60 3.81 2.95 -9.07
CA THR A 60 5.18 2.73 -9.59
C THR A 60 6.07 3.93 -9.36
N ASN A 61 7.22 3.74 -8.72
CA ASN A 61 8.30 4.72 -8.68
C ASN A 61 9.41 4.29 -9.64
N SER A 62 9.53 4.98 -10.76
CA SER A 62 10.61 4.79 -11.74
C SER A 62 11.59 5.97 -11.77
N GLY A 63 11.25 7.08 -11.10
CA GLY A 63 12.12 8.24 -10.93
C GLY A 63 13.07 8.11 -9.73
N SER A 64 13.75 9.23 -9.42
CA SER A 64 14.71 9.32 -8.31
C SER A 64 14.10 9.89 -7.02
N GLY A 65 12.86 10.40 -7.08
CA GLY A 65 12.17 10.97 -5.92
C GLY A 65 11.70 9.96 -4.89
N THR A 66 11.12 10.47 -3.80
CA THR A 66 10.59 9.66 -2.70
C THR A 66 9.07 9.53 -2.76
N LEU A 67 8.57 8.31 -2.56
CA LEU A 67 7.17 8.04 -2.30
C LEU A 67 6.92 7.92 -0.81
N MET A 68 5.90 8.63 -0.32
CA MET A 68 5.33 8.43 1.01
C MET A 68 3.89 7.94 0.86
N LEU A 69 3.63 6.71 1.29
CA LEU A 69 2.37 6.03 1.01
C LEU A 69 1.61 5.75 2.30
N ASN A 70 0.36 6.22 2.35
CA ASN A 70 -0.62 5.86 3.36
C ASN A 70 -1.83 5.26 2.64
N ASN A 71 -2.16 4.01 2.94
CA ASN A 71 -3.29 3.33 2.36
C ASN A 71 -4.15 2.69 3.44
N SER A 72 -5.36 3.21 3.60
CA SER A 72 -6.47 2.51 4.28
C SER A 72 -7.55 2.08 3.30
N GLY A 73 -7.46 2.44 2.01
CA GLY A 73 -8.36 2.00 0.95
C GLY A 73 -7.94 0.68 0.28
N SER A 74 -8.39 0.48 -0.94
CA SER A 74 -7.98 -0.61 -1.84
C SER A 74 -7.09 -0.08 -2.95
N ILE A 75 -6.02 -0.81 -3.25
CA ILE A 75 -5.09 -0.55 -4.36
C ILE A 75 -4.92 -1.86 -5.11
N GLY A 76 -5.20 -1.84 -6.41
CA GLY A 76 -4.98 -2.98 -7.31
C GLY A 76 -3.50 -3.19 -7.61
N THR A 77 -3.21 -3.84 -8.73
CA THR A 77 -1.84 -4.11 -9.18
C THR A 77 -1.53 -3.38 -10.48
N ASN A 78 -0.26 -3.07 -10.71
CA ASN A 78 0.22 -2.63 -12.01
C ASN A 78 0.28 -3.82 -12.99
N ASP A 79 0.71 -3.55 -14.23
CA ASP A 79 0.78 -4.55 -15.30
C ASP A 79 1.74 -5.73 -14.99
N SER A 80 2.64 -5.54 -14.02
CA SER A 80 3.57 -6.59 -13.53
C SER A 80 3.01 -7.39 -12.35
N GLY A 81 1.77 -7.10 -11.90
CA GLY A 81 1.13 -7.79 -10.78
C GLY A 81 1.54 -7.28 -9.39
N TYR A 82 2.15 -6.09 -9.28
CA TYR A 82 2.53 -5.51 -8.00
C TYR A 82 1.59 -4.38 -7.57
N ASN A 83 1.21 -4.35 -6.30
CA ASN A 83 0.54 -3.17 -5.73
C ASN A 83 1.47 -1.96 -5.76
N ILE A 84 2.76 -2.19 -5.47
CA ILE A 84 3.81 -1.17 -5.48
C ILE A 84 5.01 -1.73 -6.24
N SER A 85 5.56 -0.96 -7.17
CA SER A 85 6.87 -1.24 -7.75
C SER A 85 7.86 -0.09 -7.54
N ASN A 86 9.04 -0.39 -7.02
CA ASN A 86 10.17 0.54 -6.99
C ASN A 86 11.20 0.12 -8.04
N GLU A 87 11.13 0.75 -9.21
CA GLU A 87 11.98 0.46 -10.37
C GLU A 87 13.17 1.42 -10.50
N GLY A 88 13.01 2.64 -9.98
CA GLY A 88 14.01 3.69 -10.04
C GLY A 88 15.03 3.65 -8.89
N ASP A 89 15.84 4.71 -8.84
CA ASP A 89 16.84 4.92 -7.80
C ASP A 89 16.27 5.66 -6.56
N GLY A 90 14.99 6.04 -6.63
CA GLY A 90 14.28 6.69 -5.55
C GLY A 90 13.90 5.75 -4.40
N SER A 91 13.26 6.32 -3.38
CA SER A 91 12.85 5.61 -2.17
C SER A 91 11.34 5.46 -2.09
N VAL A 92 10.86 4.35 -1.51
CA VAL A 92 9.45 4.15 -1.19
C VAL A 92 9.31 3.87 0.30
N ASN A 93 8.56 4.72 0.98
CA ASN A 93 8.25 4.63 2.39
C ASN A 93 6.75 4.45 2.58
N ILE A 94 6.34 3.26 3.01
CA ILE A 94 4.96 2.93 3.36
C ILE A 94 4.75 3.31 4.81
N THR A 95 4.13 4.46 5.03
CA THR A 95 3.83 4.98 6.37
C THR A 95 2.76 4.14 7.08
N SER A 96 1.77 3.67 6.32
CA SER A 96 0.76 2.74 6.80
C SER A 96 0.08 2.05 5.64
N TRP A 97 -0.19 0.76 5.79
CA TRP A 97 -0.94 -0.02 4.80
C TRP A 97 -1.91 -0.98 5.48
N THR A 98 -3.19 -0.87 5.16
CA THR A 98 -4.22 -1.80 5.64
C THR A 98 -4.30 -3.03 4.74
N ILE A 99 -4.15 -4.20 5.34
CA ILE A 99 -4.35 -5.52 4.76
C ILE A 99 -5.74 -6.02 5.13
N ARG A 100 -6.50 -6.57 4.17
CA ARG A 100 -7.88 -7.02 4.38
C ARG A 100 -8.08 -8.44 3.91
N THR A 101 -9.10 -9.11 4.47
CA THR A 101 -9.67 -10.29 3.83
C THR A 101 -10.52 -9.85 2.65
N ASP A 102 -10.30 -10.45 1.49
CA ASP A 102 -11.14 -10.23 0.33
C ASP A 102 -12.54 -10.83 0.58
N ASP A 103 -13.58 -10.01 0.40
CA ASP A 103 -14.95 -10.42 0.71
C ASP A 103 -15.51 -11.50 -0.22
N THR A 104 -14.90 -11.71 -1.39
CA THR A 104 -15.37 -12.69 -2.38
C THR A 104 -14.69 -14.03 -2.19
N THR A 105 -13.37 -14.04 -2.14
CA THR A 105 -12.52 -15.23 -2.00
C THR A 105 -12.37 -15.70 -0.56
N LYS A 106 -12.66 -14.82 0.41
CA LYS A 106 -12.47 -15.05 1.85
C LYS A 106 -11.02 -15.29 2.26
N SER A 107 -10.07 -14.86 1.42
CA SER A 107 -8.64 -14.95 1.68
C SER A 107 -8.04 -13.60 2.03
N LEU A 108 -7.08 -13.62 2.95
CA LEU A 108 -6.24 -12.50 3.32
C LEU A 108 -5.46 -12.00 2.11
N GLN A 109 -5.58 -10.71 1.81
CA GLN A 109 -4.83 -10.08 0.74
C GLN A 109 -3.36 -9.94 1.14
N THR A 110 -2.48 -10.01 0.15
CA THR A 110 -1.05 -9.74 0.34
C THR A 110 -0.71 -8.42 -0.32
N LEU A 111 -0.05 -7.52 0.39
CA LEU A 111 0.66 -6.41 -0.23
C LEU A 111 1.82 -6.96 -1.06
N THR A 112 1.73 -6.83 -2.37
CA THR A 112 2.78 -7.25 -3.31
C THR A 112 3.67 -6.07 -3.67
N VAL A 113 4.94 -6.16 -3.29
CA VAL A 113 5.96 -5.16 -3.64
C VAL A 113 6.95 -5.77 -4.62
N GLY A 114 7.24 -5.05 -5.69
CA GLY A 114 8.17 -5.51 -6.71
C GLY A 114 9.08 -4.40 -7.24
N GLY A 115 9.72 -4.72 -8.36
CA GLY A 115 10.69 -3.86 -9.03
C GLY A 115 12.13 -4.07 -8.58
N ARG A 116 13.06 -3.50 -9.35
CA ARG A 116 14.51 -3.62 -9.13
C ARG A 116 14.96 -3.28 -7.71
N SER A 117 14.28 -2.33 -7.07
CA SER A 117 14.60 -1.77 -5.76
C SER A 117 13.52 -2.13 -4.71
N ALA A 118 12.81 -3.24 -4.89
CA ALA A 118 11.77 -3.70 -3.96
C ALA A 118 12.30 -3.95 -2.54
N ASN A 119 13.51 -4.49 -2.44
CA ASN A 119 14.15 -4.81 -1.17
C ASN A 119 14.54 -3.58 -0.34
N SER A 120 14.56 -2.38 -0.94
CA SER A 120 14.83 -1.11 -0.24
C SER A 120 13.56 -0.40 0.23
N VAL A 121 12.37 -0.93 -0.08
CA VAL A 121 11.11 -0.37 0.38
C VAL A 121 11.02 -0.50 1.91
N MET A 122 10.61 0.58 2.57
CA MET A 122 10.41 0.64 4.01
C MET A 122 8.92 0.56 4.34
N VAL A 123 8.57 -0.22 5.37
CA VAL A 123 7.20 -0.36 5.85
C VAL A 123 7.16 0.01 7.32
N GLU A 124 6.65 1.20 7.61
CA GLU A 124 6.51 1.68 8.98
C GLU A 124 5.36 1.00 9.71
N ASN A 125 4.28 0.64 9.03
CA ASN A 125 3.13 0.03 9.67
C ASN A 125 2.30 -0.80 8.69
N LEU A 126 2.14 -2.09 8.98
CA LEU A 126 1.05 -2.89 8.42
C LEU A 126 -0.09 -2.94 9.43
N ILE A 127 -1.31 -2.78 8.94
CA ILE A 127 -2.53 -2.88 9.75
C ILE A 127 -3.35 -4.02 9.18
N VAL A 128 -3.54 -5.09 9.94
CA VAL A 128 -4.45 -6.17 9.59
C VAL A 128 -5.87 -5.76 10.00
N ASP A 129 -6.78 -5.74 9.03
CA ASP A 129 -8.21 -5.60 9.29
C ASP A 129 -8.74 -6.91 9.87
N GLN A 130 -9.25 -6.84 11.11
CA GLN A 130 -9.78 -8.03 11.79
C GLN A 130 -11.14 -8.47 11.24
N SER A 131 -11.80 -7.63 10.43
CA SER A 131 -13.09 -7.94 9.85
C SER A 131 -12.95 -9.12 8.90
N ASN A 132 -13.67 -10.22 9.16
CA ASN A 132 -13.61 -11.46 8.38
C ASN A 132 -12.21 -12.09 8.32
N LEU A 133 -11.32 -11.81 9.28
CA LEU A 133 -9.97 -12.35 9.30
C LEU A 133 -9.98 -13.87 9.52
N ASN A 134 -9.36 -14.60 8.60
CA ASN A 134 -9.02 -16.00 8.82
C ASN A 134 -7.67 -16.08 9.56
N MET A 135 -7.71 -16.47 10.83
CA MET A 135 -6.51 -16.55 11.67
C MET A 135 -5.49 -17.58 11.18
N ASP A 136 -5.91 -18.60 10.43
CA ASP A 136 -5.00 -19.60 9.87
C ASP A 136 -4.05 -19.00 8.82
N GLU A 137 -4.45 -17.89 8.18
CA GLU A 137 -3.65 -17.15 7.21
C GLU A 137 -2.73 -16.11 7.89
N LEU A 138 -2.84 -15.91 9.21
CA LEU A 138 -2.02 -14.98 9.99
C LEU A 138 -0.86 -15.68 10.71
N ASN A 139 -0.24 -16.67 10.07
CA ASN A 139 0.87 -17.42 10.65
C ASN A 139 2.25 -16.90 10.22
N ASP A 140 2.34 -16.20 9.09
CA ASP A 140 3.60 -15.72 8.52
C ASP A 140 3.44 -14.31 7.93
N ILE A 141 4.42 -13.45 8.16
CA ILE A 141 4.48 -12.07 7.66
C ILE A 141 4.43 -12.01 6.13
N ASN A 142 4.92 -13.06 5.45
CA ASN A 142 4.90 -13.14 4.00
C ASN A 142 3.47 -13.28 3.43
N ASN A 143 2.50 -13.69 4.25
CA ASN A 143 1.09 -13.67 3.85
C ASN A 143 0.52 -12.24 3.82
N LEU A 144 1.08 -11.33 4.64
CA LEU A 144 0.68 -9.93 4.70
C LEU A 144 1.38 -9.09 3.64
N VAL A 145 2.68 -9.34 3.41
CA VAL A 145 3.49 -8.58 2.48
C VAL A 145 4.55 -9.45 1.82
N SER A 146 4.78 -9.26 0.52
CA SER A 146 5.81 -9.94 -0.25
C SER A 146 6.73 -8.95 -0.97
N GLY A 147 7.97 -9.38 -1.22
CA GLY A 147 8.99 -8.61 -1.95
C GLY A 147 9.69 -7.50 -1.16
N VAL A 148 9.31 -7.30 0.09
CA VAL A 148 9.98 -6.39 1.04
C VAL A 148 10.93 -7.17 1.94
N SER A 149 12.10 -6.62 2.24
CA SER A 149 12.98 -7.16 3.27
C SER A 149 12.28 -7.14 4.64
N LEU A 150 12.26 -8.27 5.36
CA LEU A 150 11.60 -8.33 6.67
C LEU A 150 12.17 -7.30 7.66
N ASN A 151 13.47 -7.03 7.60
CA ASN A 151 14.12 -6.00 8.43
C ASN A 151 13.62 -4.56 8.18
N ASN A 152 12.93 -4.34 7.06
CA ASN A 152 12.36 -3.05 6.69
C ASN A 152 10.91 -2.88 7.18
N ILE A 153 10.30 -3.91 7.76
CA ILE A 153 8.95 -3.86 8.33
C ILE A 153 9.06 -3.53 9.82
N LYS A 154 8.64 -2.34 10.22
CA LYS A 154 8.84 -1.87 11.60
C LYS A 154 7.85 -2.42 12.60
N LYS A 155 6.58 -2.53 12.21
CA LYS A 155 5.52 -3.04 13.06
C LYS A 155 4.35 -3.57 12.24
N ILE A 156 3.67 -4.52 12.85
CA ILE A 156 2.38 -5.01 12.42
C ILE A 156 1.38 -4.74 13.54
N ASN A 157 0.20 -4.28 13.19
CA ASN A 157 -0.87 -3.93 14.10
C ASN A 157 -2.20 -4.48 13.57
N THR A 158 -3.23 -4.38 14.39
CA THR A 158 -4.60 -4.59 13.96
C THR A 158 -5.39 -3.29 14.01
N ASN A 159 -6.52 -3.23 13.30
CA ASN A 159 -7.46 -2.11 13.41
C ASN A 159 -8.45 -2.24 14.59
N GLY A 160 -8.33 -3.28 15.43
CA GLY A 160 -9.19 -3.51 16.58
C GLY A 160 -8.79 -2.72 17.83
N SER A 161 -9.63 -2.75 18.85
CA SER A 161 -9.48 -2.01 20.12
C SER A 161 -8.42 -2.57 21.09
N GLY A 162 -7.41 -3.26 20.57
CA GLY A 162 -6.31 -3.83 21.37
C GLY A 162 -6.54 -5.25 21.89
N GLU A 163 -7.58 -5.94 21.41
CA GLU A 163 -7.85 -7.35 21.78
C GLU A 163 -6.90 -8.35 21.14
N MET A 164 -6.19 -7.94 20.08
CA MET A 164 -5.21 -8.76 19.38
C MET A 164 -3.95 -7.94 19.14
N ILE A 165 -2.86 -8.38 19.76
CA ILE A 165 -1.52 -7.81 19.58
C ILE A 165 -0.74 -8.71 18.62
N LEU A 166 -0.21 -8.11 17.56
CA LEU A 166 0.60 -8.81 16.59
C LEU A 166 2.08 -8.47 16.76
N SER A 167 2.91 -9.49 16.63
CA SER A 167 4.37 -9.36 16.50
C SER A 167 4.87 -10.39 15.52
N TYR A 168 6.05 -10.17 14.95
CA TYR A 168 6.66 -11.15 14.05
C TYR A 168 8.16 -11.24 14.31
N ASP A 169 8.73 -12.39 14.00
CA ASP A 169 10.16 -12.62 14.05
C ASP A 169 10.78 -12.36 12.66
N ALA A 170 11.65 -11.37 12.54
CA ALA A 170 12.22 -10.98 11.25
C ALA A 170 13.18 -12.03 10.63
N LEU A 171 13.63 -13.02 11.41
CA LEU A 171 14.46 -14.11 10.91
C LEU A 171 13.63 -15.22 10.27
N SER A 172 12.54 -15.63 10.93
CA SER A 172 11.69 -16.75 10.50
C SER A 172 10.42 -16.33 9.76
N GLY A 173 10.02 -15.06 9.83
CA GLY A 173 8.77 -14.54 9.29
C GLY A 173 7.53 -14.87 10.12
N LYS A 174 7.63 -15.73 11.15
CA LYS A 174 6.48 -16.20 11.91
C LYS A 174 5.81 -15.06 12.68
N ILE A 175 4.48 -15.02 12.60
CA ILE A 175 3.64 -14.11 13.38
C ILE A 175 3.25 -14.77 14.71
N SER A 176 3.21 -13.98 15.77
CA SER A 176 2.65 -14.32 17.07
C SER A 176 1.51 -13.38 17.43
N THR A 177 0.43 -13.96 17.96
CA THR A 177 -0.77 -13.25 18.44
C THR A 177 -0.86 -13.37 19.95
N LEU A 178 -1.07 -12.25 20.64
CA LEU A 178 -1.28 -12.16 22.09
C LEU A 178 -2.62 -11.49 22.39
#